data_AF-W0J748-F1
#
_entry.id   AF-W0J748-F1
#
_cell.length_a   1.000
_cell.length_b   1.000
_cell.length_c   1.000
_cell.angle_alpha   90.00
_cell.angle_beta   90.00
_cell.angle_gamma   90.00
#
_symmetry.space_group_name_H-M   'P 1'
#
loop_
_entity.id
_entity.type
_entity.pdbx_description
1 polymer ?
#
loop_
_entity_poly.entity_id
_entity_poly.type
_entity_poly.pdbx_seq_one_letter_code
_entity_poly.pdbx_strand_id
1 'polypeptide(L)'
;MKKPRSDSKLKSLPQHQQETLRRWLLEENVSYEDARERVHMDFGVKVSKGAIQNFYATCRSLEERDHAREFAEAICASAEGDGANFEQATLRLVREKAFILARMEGAESINELATLAKVLGESAKLEIKKRELALNLEKFRQQVKSDIEKGLDALHAEIKGNAEALQLFERFKAAVMRSAGGDD
;
A
#
# COMPACT_ATOMS: atom_id res chain seq x y z
N MET A 1 32.09 -9.64 -31.83
CA MET A 1 31.65 -9.32 -30.45
C MET A 1 31.53 -7.81 -30.31
N LYS A 2 30.34 -7.28 -29.96
CA LYS A 2 30.16 -5.84 -29.69
C LYS A 2 30.92 -5.50 -28.40
N LYS A 3 31.68 -4.39 -28.39
CA LYS A 3 32.34 -3.88 -27.19
C LYS A 3 31.28 -3.70 -26.09
N PRO A 4 31.49 -4.23 -24.87
CA PRO A 4 30.59 -3.95 -23.76
C PRO A 4 30.53 -2.43 -23.58
N ARG A 5 29.31 -1.89 -23.40
CA ARG A 5 29.11 -0.46 -23.19
C ARG A 5 29.89 -0.03 -21.94
N SER A 6 30.46 1.18 -21.97
CA SER A 6 31.36 1.67 -20.92
C SER A 6 30.70 1.83 -19.55
N ASP A 7 29.36 1.93 -19.50
CA ASP A 7 28.52 1.90 -18.30
C ASP A 7 28.51 0.53 -17.60
N SER A 8 28.69 -0.56 -18.34
CA SER A 8 28.76 -1.92 -17.79
C SER A 8 30.05 -2.20 -17.02
N LYS A 9 31.09 -1.37 -17.19
CA LYS A 9 32.40 -1.59 -16.54
C LYS A 9 32.36 -1.32 -15.05
N LEU A 10 31.63 -0.29 -14.61
CA LEU A 10 31.53 0.05 -13.20
C LEU A 10 30.71 -0.98 -12.41
N LYS A 11 29.65 -1.53 -13.03
CA LYS A 11 28.82 -2.59 -12.44
C LYS A 11 29.51 -3.95 -12.38
N SER A 12 30.59 -4.14 -13.14
CA SER A 12 31.38 -5.37 -13.15
C SER A 12 32.67 -5.26 -12.33
N LEU A 13 32.91 -4.13 -11.66
CA LEU A 13 34.01 -4.03 -10.71
C LEU A 13 33.79 -5.02 -9.55
N PRO A 14 34.87 -5.55 -8.93
CA PRO A 14 34.78 -6.25 -7.66
C PRO A 14 34.00 -5.43 -6.62
N GLN A 15 33.24 -6.12 -5.77
CA GLN A 15 32.34 -5.48 -4.79
C GLN A 15 33.05 -4.41 -3.94
N HIS A 16 34.24 -4.70 -3.42
CA HIS A 16 35.01 -3.73 -2.61
C HIS A 16 35.37 -2.43 -3.38
N GLN A 17 35.57 -2.50 -4.70
CA GLN A 17 35.83 -1.32 -5.53
C GLN A 17 34.54 -0.54 -5.79
N GLN A 18 33.40 -1.23 -5.95
CA GLN A 18 32.10 -0.58 -6.06
C GLN A 18 31.75 0.15 -4.76
N GLU A 19 31.99 -0.46 -3.60
CA GLU A 19 31.79 0.14 -2.27
C GLU A 19 32.70 1.36 -2.06
N THR A 20 33.96 1.26 -2.48
CA THR A 20 34.90 2.39 -2.40
C THR A 20 34.45 3.55 -3.29
N LEU A 21 34.04 3.27 -4.53
CA LEU A 21 33.50 4.29 -5.44
C LEU A 21 32.20 4.89 -4.91
N ARG A 22 31.32 4.07 -4.32
CA ARG A 22 30.10 4.53 -3.67
C ARG A 22 30.42 5.50 -2.54
N ARG A 23 31.36 5.15 -1.65
CA ARG A 23 31.80 6.01 -0.54
C ARG A 23 32.32 7.35 -1.03
N TRP A 24 33.18 7.35 -2.06
CA TRP A 24 33.69 8.61 -2.64
C TRP A 24 32.57 9.53 -3.09
N LEU A 25 31.56 8.98 -3.76
CA LEU A 25 30.50 9.77 -4.37
C LEU A 25 29.40 10.19 -3.38
N LEU A 26 29.07 9.35 -2.40
CA LEU A 26 27.94 9.58 -1.48
C LEU A 26 28.36 10.18 -0.14
N GLU A 27 29.49 9.75 0.41
CA GLU A 27 29.94 10.16 1.75
C GLU A 27 30.97 11.30 1.64
N GLU A 28 31.98 11.12 0.79
CA GLU A 28 33.08 12.09 0.64
C GLU A 28 32.74 13.24 -0.33
N ASN A 29 31.59 13.17 -1.02
CA ASN A 29 31.12 14.17 -2.00
C ASN A 29 32.17 14.53 -3.07
N VAL A 30 32.95 13.54 -3.51
CA VAL A 30 33.98 13.70 -4.53
C VAL A 30 33.33 14.04 -5.88
N SER A 31 33.91 14.99 -6.61
CA SER A 31 33.40 15.38 -7.92
C SER A 31 33.47 14.22 -8.92
N TYR A 32 32.60 14.21 -9.94
CA TYR A 32 32.59 13.14 -10.94
C TYR A 32 33.90 13.05 -11.74
N GLU A 33 34.61 14.17 -11.91
CA GLU A 33 35.91 14.16 -12.61
C GLU A 33 36.99 13.54 -11.73
N ASP A 34 37.06 13.93 -10.45
CA ASP A 34 38.02 13.37 -9.51
C ASP A 34 37.76 11.88 -9.27
N ALA A 35 36.49 11.48 -9.14
CA ALA A 35 36.12 10.07 -9.01
C ALA A 35 36.52 9.27 -10.25
N ARG A 36 36.37 9.84 -11.46
CA ARG A 36 36.82 9.20 -12.70
C ARG A 36 38.33 9.02 -12.73
N GLU A 37 39.09 10.02 -12.30
CA GLU A 37 40.54 9.96 -12.23
C GLU A 37 41.01 8.93 -11.20
N ARG A 38 40.42 8.93 -10.00
CA ARG A 38 40.70 7.93 -8.96
C ARG A 38 40.36 6.51 -9.41
N VAL A 39 39.23 6.30 -10.09
CA VAL A 39 38.90 4.98 -10.68
C VAL A 39 39.96 4.53 -11.70
N HIS A 40 40.52 5.47 -12.47
CA HIS A 40 41.60 5.13 -13.39
C HIS A 40 42.90 4.79 -12.66
N MET A 41 43.28 5.58 -11.66
CA MET A 41 44.53 5.42 -10.91
C MET A 41 44.50 4.18 -10.00
N ASP A 42 43.44 4.02 -9.23
CA ASP A 42 43.36 3.02 -8.16
C ASP A 42 42.87 1.67 -8.68
N PHE A 43 41.95 1.67 -9.66
CA PHE A 43 41.36 0.43 -10.20
C PHE A 43 41.89 0.06 -11.58
N GLY A 44 42.67 0.94 -12.23
CA GLY A 44 43.18 0.70 -13.58
C GLY A 44 42.10 0.75 -14.67
N VAL A 45 40.88 1.19 -14.35
CA VAL A 45 39.73 1.14 -15.28
C VAL A 45 39.45 2.50 -15.89
N LYS A 46 39.57 2.61 -17.22
CA LYS A 46 39.16 3.82 -17.95
C LYS A 46 37.65 3.83 -18.19
N VAL A 47 36.98 4.84 -17.63
CA VAL A 47 35.55 5.09 -17.76
C VAL A 47 35.27 6.55 -18.14
N SER A 48 34.08 6.82 -18.67
CA SER A 48 33.63 8.18 -18.97
C SER A 48 32.96 8.82 -17.74
N LYS A 49 32.91 10.16 -17.69
CA LYS A 49 32.15 10.91 -16.67
C LYS A 49 30.68 10.46 -16.59
N GLY A 50 30.03 10.27 -17.74
CA GLY A 50 28.65 9.80 -17.80
C GLY A 50 28.45 8.40 -17.19
N ALA A 51 29.47 7.53 -17.24
CA ALA A 51 29.41 6.24 -16.55
C ALA A 51 29.42 6.43 -15.02
N ILE A 52 30.25 7.34 -14.49
CA ILE A 52 30.26 7.70 -13.07
C ILE A 52 28.90 8.28 -12.64
N GLN A 53 28.34 9.20 -13.43
CA GLN A 53 27.01 9.77 -13.16
C GLN A 53 25.91 8.72 -13.13
N ASN A 54 25.90 7.78 -14.09
CA ASN A 54 24.93 6.69 -14.12
C ASN A 54 25.10 5.72 -12.95
N PHE A 55 26.35 5.44 -12.55
CA PHE A 55 26.63 4.64 -11.36
C PHE A 55 26.09 5.33 -10.10
N TYR A 56 26.38 6.61 -9.93
CA TYR A 56 25.87 7.42 -8.82
C TYR A 56 24.34 7.42 -8.76
N ALA A 57 23.66 7.69 -9.89
CA ALA A 57 22.20 7.67 -9.96
C ALA A 57 21.61 6.30 -9.57
N THR A 58 22.29 5.21 -9.95
CA THR A 58 21.89 3.86 -9.55
C THR A 58 22.05 3.67 -8.03
N CYS A 59 23.18 4.05 -7.45
CA CYS A 59 23.43 3.96 -6.01
C CYS A 59 22.44 4.79 -5.20
N ARG A 60 22.20 6.05 -5.59
CA ARG A 60 21.17 6.91 -4.99
C ARG A 60 19.81 6.26 -4.99
N SER A 61 19.39 5.70 -6.13
CA SER A 61 18.09 5.03 -6.23
C SER A 61 17.96 3.81 -5.32
N LEU A 62 19.07 3.13 -5.02
CA LEU A 62 19.09 2.00 -4.09
C LEU A 62 19.01 2.48 -2.64
N GLU A 63 19.78 3.51 -2.26
CA GLU A 63 19.70 4.12 -0.93
C GLU A 63 18.31 4.69 -0.64
N GLU A 64 17.71 5.38 -1.61
CA GLU A 64 16.34 5.89 -1.49
C GLU A 64 15.33 4.76 -1.28
N ARG A 65 15.52 3.60 -1.93
CA ARG A 65 14.66 2.43 -1.73
C ARG A 65 14.86 1.78 -0.38
N ASP A 66 16.09 1.65 0.08
CA ASP A 66 16.40 1.06 1.39
C ASP A 66 15.86 1.97 2.50
N HIS A 67 16.07 3.28 2.41
CA HIS A 67 15.45 4.25 3.33
C HIS A 67 13.93 4.24 3.27
N ALA A 68 13.33 4.14 2.08
CA ALA A 68 11.88 4.02 1.96
C ALA A 68 11.35 2.73 2.61
N ARG A 69 12.10 1.63 2.54
CA ARG A 69 11.77 0.37 3.20
C ARG A 69 11.87 0.52 4.73
N GLU A 70 12.99 1.02 5.23
CA GLU A 70 13.19 1.26 6.67
C GLU A 70 12.10 2.17 7.24
N PHE A 71 11.75 3.23 6.51
CA PHE A 71 10.67 4.13 6.89
C PHE A 71 9.31 3.42 6.90
N ALA A 72 9.01 2.61 5.88
CA ALA A 72 7.79 1.82 5.84
C ALA A 72 7.70 0.80 6.99
N GLU A 73 8.81 0.13 7.31
CA GLU A 73 8.92 -0.79 8.44
C GLU A 73 8.71 -0.08 9.78
N ALA A 74 9.32 1.11 9.96
CA ALA A 74 9.10 1.93 11.15
C ALA A 74 7.63 2.36 11.29
N ILE A 75 6.96 2.69 10.18
CA ILE A 75 5.53 2.99 10.17
C ILE A 75 4.72 1.77 10.60
N CYS A 76 4.98 0.59 10.02
CA CYS A 76 4.32 -0.65 10.41
C CYS A 76 4.49 -0.94 11.91
N ALA A 77 5.71 -0.84 12.42
CA ALA A 77 6.01 -1.07 13.84
C ALA A 77 5.27 -0.07 14.77
N SER A 78 5.19 1.21 14.36
CA SER A 78 4.43 2.22 15.13
C SER A 78 2.91 1.98 15.07
N ALA A 79 2.41 1.49 13.94
CA ALA A 79 1.00 1.20 13.71
C ALA A 79 0.52 0.01 14.57
N GLU A 80 1.37 -1.01 14.75
CA GLU A 80 1.10 -2.15 15.64
C GLU A 80 0.95 -1.75 17.11
N GLY A 81 1.65 -0.69 17.56
CA GLY A 81 1.59 -0.20 18.93
C GLY A 81 0.35 0.65 19.26
N ASP A 82 -0.16 1.41 18.27
CA ASP A 82 -1.26 2.37 18.46
C ASP A 82 -2.64 1.82 18.05
N GLY A 83 -2.72 0.57 17.58
CA GLY A 83 -3.96 -0.01 17.05
C GLY A 83 -4.44 0.64 15.74
N ALA A 84 -3.63 1.54 15.16
CA ALA A 84 -3.88 2.14 13.86
C ALA A 84 -3.44 1.15 12.76
N ASN A 85 -4.27 0.93 11.75
CA ASN A 85 -3.88 0.10 10.60
C ASN A 85 -2.83 0.86 9.76
N PHE A 86 -1.86 0.16 9.16
CA PHE A 86 -0.87 0.70 8.22
C PHE A 86 -1.46 1.66 7.18
N GLU A 87 -2.68 1.37 6.69
CA GLU A 87 -3.42 2.23 5.77
C GLU A 87 -3.68 3.64 6.37
N GLN A 88 -4.07 3.72 7.64
CA GLN A 88 -4.32 4.99 8.33
C GLN A 88 -3.02 5.78 8.57
N ALA A 89 -1.95 5.09 8.96
CA ALA A 89 -0.64 5.72 9.15
C ALA A 89 -0.09 6.28 7.83
N THR A 90 -0.23 5.53 6.74
CA THR A 90 0.13 5.97 5.39
C THR A 90 -0.69 7.19 4.96
N LEU A 91 -2.01 7.17 5.16
CA LEU A 91 -2.87 8.31 4.83
C LEU A 91 -2.52 9.56 5.65
N ARG A 92 -2.13 9.41 6.91
CA ARG A 92 -1.68 10.53 7.75
C ARG A 92 -0.43 11.18 7.16
N LEU A 93 0.55 10.39 6.73
CA LEU A 93 1.78 10.90 6.11
C LEU A 93 1.52 11.56 4.74
N VAL A 94 0.62 11.00 3.94
CA VAL A 94 0.18 11.62 2.67
C VAL A 94 -0.43 12.99 2.95
N ARG A 95 -1.26 13.14 4.00
CA ARG A 95 -1.84 14.43 4.40
C ARG A 95 -0.78 15.42 4.86
N GLU A 96 0.18 14.97 5.67
CA GLU A 96 1.28 15.80 6.14
C GLU A 96 2.16 16.29 4.98
N LYS A 97 2.56 15.40 4.07
CA LYS A 97 3.32 15.77 2.87
C LYS A 97 2.54 16.73 1.98
N ALA A 98 1.25 16.50 1.77
CA ALA A 98 0.40 17.41 1.02
C ALA A 98 0.34 18.80 1.68
N PHE A 99 0.24 18.87 3.00
CA PHE A 99 0.24 20.13 3.75
C PHE A 99 1.58 20.89 3.60
N ILE A 100 2.71 20.19 3.70
CA ILE A 100 4.04 20.77 3.51
C ILE A 100 4.19 21.31 2.08
N LEU A 101 3.85 20.50 1.07
CA LEU A 101 3.94 20.91 -0.34
C LEU A 101 3.03 22.09 -0.68
N ALA A 102 1.84 22.17 -0.08
CA ALA A 102 0.93 23.29 -0.27
C ALA A 102 1.51 24.63 0.24
N ARG A 103 2.49 24.58 1.15
CA ARG A 103 3.19 25.77 1.66
C ARG A 103 4.43 26.13 0.80
N MET A 104 4.96 25.21 0.02
CA MET A 104 6.16 25.44 -0.79
C MET A 104 5.80 26.05 -2.15
N GLU A 105 6.43 27.19 -2.49
CA GLU A 105 6.26 27.84 -3.79
C GLU A 105 7.07 27.13 -4.88
N GLY A 106 6.41 26.67 -5.95
CA GLY A 106 7.07 26.04 -7.09
C GLY A 106 6.09 25.31 -8.03
N ALA A 107 6.47 25.15 -9.31
CA ALA A 107 5.63 24.42 -10.28
C ALA A 107 5.65 22.90 -10.03
N GLU A 108 6.76 22.35 -9.55
CA GLU A 108 6.88 20.92 -9.21
C GLU A 108 6.03 20.57 -7.98
N SER A 109 5.96 21.45 -6.98
CA SER A 109 5.14 21.22 -5.78
C SER A 109 3.65 21.18 -6.10
N ILE A 110 3.18 21.94 -7.11
CA ILE A 110 1.77 21.93 -7.54
C ILE A 110 1.38 20.58 -8.16
N ASN A 111 2.23 20.01 -9.02
CA ASN A 111 1.94 18.71 -9.66
C ASN A 111 1.94 17.56 -8.64
N GLU A 112 2.90 17.55 -7.73
CA GLU A 112 2.94 16.58 -6.64
C GLU A 112 1.73 16.73 -5.71
N LEU A 113 1.37 17.97 -5.36
CA LEU A 113 0.19 18.27 -4.54
C LEU A 113 -1.10 17.76 -5.19
N ALA A 114 -1.28 18.00 -6.49
CA ALA A 114 -2.43 17.49 -7.24
C ALA A 114 -2.52 15.95 -7.18
N THR A 115 -1.38 15.28 -7.27
CA THR A 115 -1.29 13.81 -7.18
C THR A 115 -1.68 13.32 -5.77
N LEU A 116 -1.15 13.95 -4.72
CA LEU A 116 -1.51 13.60 -3.34
C LEU A 116 -2.99 13.89 -3.03
N ALA A 117 -3.52 15.02 -3.51
CA ALA A 117 -4.93 15.37 -3.37
C ALA A 117 -5.84 14.32 -4.05
N LYS A 118 -5.43 13.80 -5.21
CA LYS A 118 -6.14 12.71 -5.89
C LYS A 118 -6.16 11.43 -5.03
N VAL A 119 -5.02 11.02 -4.47
CA VAL A 119 -4.95 9.84 -3.58
C VAL A 119 -5.86 10.00 -2.37
N LEU A 120 -5.87 11.19 -1.73
CA LEU A 120 -6.77 11.49 -0.61
C LEU A 120 -8.24 11.43 -1.02
N GLY A 121 -8.58 11.98 -2.20
CA GLY A 121 -9.93 11.91 -2.74
C GLY A 121 -10.40 10.49 -3.06
N GLU A 122 -9.52 9.66 -3.61
CA GLU A 122 -9.81 8.25 -3.90
C GLU A 122 -9.99 7.42 -2.62
N SER A 123 -9.15 7.66 -1.60
CA SER A 123 -9.31 7.04 -0.27
C SER A 123 -10.66 7.41 0.37
N ALA A 124 -11.06 8.67 0.33
CA ALA A 124 -12.35 9.10 0.84
C ALA A 124 -13.53 8.44 0.10
N LYS A 125 -13.44 8.32 -1.24
CA LYS A 125 -14.44 7.60 -2.04
C LYS A 125 -14.52 6.12 -1.67
N LEU A 126 -13.39 5.48 -1.39
CA LEU A 126 -13.36 4.08 -0.98
C LEU A 126 -14.07 3.89 0.36
N GLU A 127 -13.83 4.77 1.33
CA GLU A 127 -14.50 4.73 2.63
C GLU A 127 -16.03 4.91 2.52
N ILE A 128 -16.49 5.82 1.66
CA ILE A 128 -17.92 5.99 1.38
C ILE A 128 -18.50 4.68 0.81
N LYS A 129 -17.83 4.07 -0.18
CA LYS A 129 -18.28 2.80 -0.77
C LYS A 129 -18.31 1.65 0.24
N LYS A 130 -17.33 1.56 1.15
CA LYS A 130 -17.32 0.55 2.22
C LYS A 130 -18.56 0.71 3.12
N ARG A 131 -18.92 1.95 3.48
CA ARG A 131 -20.12 2.24 4.28
C ARG A 131 -21.41 1.92 3.54
N GLU A 132 -21.50 2.27 2.25
CA GLU A 132 -22.64 1.93 1.41
C GLU A 132 -22.83 0.41 1.29
N LEU A 133 -21.73 -0.33 1.11
CA LEU A 133 -21.76 -1.79 1.05
C LEU A 133 -22.25 -2.40 2.36
N ALA A 134 -21.75 -1.91 3.51
CA ALA A 134 -22.19 -2.37 4.82
C ALA A 134 -23.70 -2.15 5.03
N LEU A 135 -24.20 -0.96 4.68
CA LEU A 135 -25.63 -0.65 4.76
C LEU A 135 -26.47 -1.52 3.82
N ASN A 136 -25.98 -1.79 2.61
CA ASN A 136 -26.68 -2.66 1.66
C ASN A 136 -26.74 -4.11 2.15
N LEU A 137 -25.66 -4.61 2.77
CA LEU A 137 -25.64 -5.93 3.40
C LEU A 137 -26.63 -6.01 4.56
N GLU A 138 -26.71 -4.97 5.38
CA GLU A 138 -27.68 -4.91 6.49
C GLU A 138 -29.12 -4.92 5.97
N LYS A 139 -29.43 -4.07 4.97
CA LYS A 139 -30.74 -4.06 4.31
C LYS A 139 -31.09 -5.41 3.69
N PHE A 140 -30.13 -6.06 3.03
CA PHE A 140 -30.33 -7.38 2.45
C PHE A 140 -30.63 -8.42 3.53
N ARG A 141 -29.89 -8.41 4.65
CA ARG A 141 -30.16 -9.29 5.79
C ARG A 141 -31.56 -9.07 6.37
N GLN A 142 -31.97 -7.81 6.55
CA GLN A 142 -33.31 -7.46 7.02
C GLN A 142 -34.41 -7.91 6.05
N GLN A 143 -34.18 -7.75 4.74
CA GLN A 143 -35.11 -8.20 3.70
C GLN A 143 -35.27 -9.72 3.71
N VAL A 144 -34.16 -10.47 3.72
CA VAL A 144 -34.19 -11.94 3.79
C VAL A 144 -34.91 -12.40 5.06
N LYS A 145 -34.65 -11.77 6.21
CA LYS A 145 -35.36 -12.07 7.46
C LYS A 145 -36.87 -11.86 7.32
N SER A 146 -37.31 -10.73 6.75
CA SER A 146 -38.73 -10.45 6.54
C SER A 146 -39.39 -11.47 5.59
N ASP A 147 -38.70 -11.87 4.52
CA ASP A 147 -39.26 -12.81 3.55
C ASP A 147 -39.34 -14.23 4.14
N ILE A 148 -38.38 -14.62 4.99
CA ILE A 148 -38.45 -15.86 5.78
C ILE A 148 -39.65 -15.81 6.74
N GLU A 149 -39.85 -14.71 7.47
CA GLU A 149 -40.98 -14.55 8.39
C GLU A 149 -42.32 -14.68 7.65
N LYS A 150 -42.48 -14.00 6.51
CA LYS A 150 -43.69 -14.11 5.66
C LYS A 150 -43.90 -15.52 5.14
N GLY A 151 -42.84 -16.19 4.67
CA GLY A 151 -42.90 -17.56 4.18
C GLY A 151 -43.31 -18.55 5.26
N LEU A 152 -42.77 -18.39 6.47
CA LEU A 152 -43.17 -19.17 7.65
C LEU A 152 -44.64 -18.93 8.00
N ASP A 153 -45.10 -17.67 8.03
CA ASP A 153 -46.49 -17.37 8.37
C ASP A 153 -47.48 -17.91 7.32
N ALA A 154 -47.13 -17.91 6.03
CA ALA A 154 -47.92 -18.55 4.98
C ALA A 154 -47.99 -20.07 5.17
N LEU A 155 -46.86 -20.71 5.46
CA LEU A 155 -46.78 -22.16 5.68
C LEU A 155 -47.56 -22.58 6.95
N HIS A 156 -47.52 -21.77 8.01
CA HIS A 156 -48.35 -21.96 9.20
C HIS A 156 -49.85 -21.92 8.87
N ALA A 157 -50.28 -21.00 7.99
CA ALA A 157 -51.67 -20.88 7.59
C ALA A 157 -52.18 -22.12 6.83
N GLU A 158 -51.36 -22.71 5.97
CA GLU A 158 -51.70 -23.92 5.21
C GLU A 158 -51.78 -25.18 6.11
N ILE A 159 -50.97 -25.24 7.16
CA ILE A 159 -50.83 -26.42 8.02
C ILE A 159 -51.84 -26.41 9.19
N LYS A 160 -52.58 -25.32 9.39
CA LYS A 160 -53.49 -25.09 10.53
C LYS A 160 -54.52 -26.20 10.80
N GLY A 161 -54.80 -27.07 9.82
CA GLY A 161 -55.69 -28.22 9.94
C GLY A 161 -55.05 -29.55 10.39
N ASN A 162 -53.72 -29.62 10.53
CA ASN A 162 -52.98 -30.83 10.91
C ASN A 162 -52.12 -30.60 12.16
N ALA A 163 -52.53 -31.18 13.28
CA ALA A 163 -51.89 -30.98 14.59
C ALA A 163 -50.44 -31.49 14.67
N GLU A 164 -50.11 -32.61 14.00
CA GLU A 164 -48.72 -33.13 13.97
C GLU A 164 -47.81 -32.22 13.14
N ALA A 165 -48.31 -31.76 12.01
CA ALA A 165 -47.56 -30.86 11.14
C ALA A 165 -47.37 -29.48 11.78
N LEU A 166 -48.31 -29.00 12.61
CA LEU A 166 -48.16 -27.77 13.38
C LEU A 166 -47.02 -27.85 14.42
N GLN A 167 -46.89 -28.98 15.11
CA GLN A 167 -45.81 -29.18 16.10
C GLN A 167 -44.42 -29.25 15.45
N LEU A 168 -44.32 -29.92 14.29
CA LEU A 168 -43.08 -29.96 13.50
C LEU A 168 -42.73 -28.57 12.96
N PHE A 169 -43.73 -27.81 12.51
CA PHE A 169 -43.56 -26.45 12.02
C PHE A 169 -43.06 -25.49 13.11
N GLU A 170 -43.63 -25.51 14.32
CA GLU A 170 -43.18 -24.66 15.43
C GLU A 170 -41.72 -24.96 15.84
N ARG A 171 -41.32 -26.23 15.84
CA ARG A 171 -39.92 -26.63 16.07
C ARG A 171 -38.98 -26.12 14.97
N PHE A 172 -39.42 -26.18 13.72
CA PHE A 172 -38.67 -25.67 12.56
C PHE A 172 -38.55 -24.13 12.59
N LYS A 173 -39.65 -23.42 12.84
CA LYS A 173 -39.68 -21.95 13.00
C LYS A 173 -38.72 -21.50 14.10
N ALA A 174 -38.72 -22.17 15.26
CA ALA A 174 -37.79 -21.86 16.35
C ALA A 174 -36.31 -22.15 16.03
N ALA A 175 -36.01 -23.11 15.16
CA ALA A 175 -34.64 -23.38 14.72
C ALA A 175 -34.16 -22.34 13.69
N VAL A 176 -35.02 -21.99 12.73
CA VAL A 176 -34.71 -21.00 11.69
C VAL A 176 -34.53 -19.61 12.30
N MET A 177 -35.39 -19.19 13.23
CA MET A 177 -35.28 -17.89 13.89
C MET A 177 -34.04 -17.76 14.78
N ARG A 178 -33.54 -18.86 15.37
CA ARG A 178 -32.25 -18.90 16.06
C ARG A 178 -31.08 -18.74 15.09
N SER A 179 -31.11 -19.45 13.95
CA SER A 179 -30.06 -19.33 12.94
C SER A 179 -30.02 -17.97 12.22
N ALA A 180 -31.19 -17.33 12.06
CA ALA A 180 -31.32 -16.01 11.42
C ALA A 180 -31.10 -14.85 12.40
N GLY A 181 -31.14 -15.12 13.72
CA GLY A 181 -30.91 -14.13 14.78
C GLY A 181 -29.44 -13.77 14.96
N GLY A 182 -28.52 -14.68 14.64
CA GLY A 182 -27.11 -14.54 14.99
C GLY A 182 -26.92 -14.54 16.50
N ASP A 183 -26.47 -15.65 17.07
CA ASP A 183 -25.82 -15.57 18.38
C ASP A 183 -24.60 -14.64 18.23
N ASP A 184 -24.64 -13.52 18.94
CA ASP A 184 -23.52 -12.59 19.17
C ASP A 184 -22.32 -13.30 19.82
#